data_AF-A0A497MUC0-F1
#
_entry.id   AF-A0A497MUC0-F1
#
_cell.length_a   1.000
_cell.length_b   1.000
_cell.length_c   1.000
_cell.angle_alpha   90.00
_cell.angle_beta   90.00
_cell.angle_gamma   90.00
#
_symmetry.space_group_name_H-M   'P 1'
#
loop_
_entity.id
_entity.type
_entity.pdbx_description
1 polymer ?
#
loop_
_entity_poly.entity_id
_entity_poly.type
_entity_poly.pdbx_seq_one_letter_code
_entity_poly.pdbx_strand_id
1 'polypeptide(L)'
;MASSFLIKRFFDFLVEKNLSEAEKILEKIRGEGSESEWDKGYILALEGLLSAYKMKDDNYVFINKIKPDKSYLKNLRLDFEKRTKNIASSEFDKGYFSAWLEFTRYLETLSQAKLASIFEVKEKKS
;
A
#
# COMPACT_ATOMS: atom_id res chain seq x y z
N MET A 1 12.06 1.95 -11.83
CA MET A 1 10.65 1.84 -11.39
C MET A 1 9.87 0.87 -12.26
N ALA A 2 9.29 -0.15 -11.64
CA ALA A 2 8.49 -1.20 -12.28
C ALA A 2 7.25 -0.65 -13.00
N SER A 3 6.71 -1.43 -13.94
CA SER A 3 5.56 -0.99 -14.73
C SER A 3 4.31 -0.75 -13.87
N SER A 4 3.58 0.33 -14.17
CA SER A 4 2.30 0.69 -13.51
C SER A 4 1.28 -0.45 -13.51
N PHE A 5 1.33 -1.34 -14.51
CA PHE A 5 0.50 -2.54 -14.58
C PHE A 5 0.81 -3.54 -13.45
N LEU A 6 2.08 -3.85 -13.20
CA LEU A 6 2.47 -4.78 -12.13
C LEU A 6 2.09 -4.23 -10.76
N ILE A 7 2.31 -2.93 -10.53
CA ILE A 7 1.92 -2.26 -9.28
C ILE A 7 0.40 -2.40 -9.04
N LYS A 8 -0.42 -2.12 -10.06
CA LYS A 8 -1.86 -2.28 -9.94
C LYS A 8 -2.25 -3.73 -9.67
N ARG A 9 -1.63 -4.70 -10.36
CA ARG A 9 -1.90 -6.14 -10.14
C ARG A 9 -1.53 -6.58 -8.73
N PHE A 10 -0.41 -6.09 -8.20
CA PHE A 10 -0.02 -6.32 -6.82
C PHE A 10 -1.09 -5.82 -5.84
N PHE A 11 -1.58 -4.59 -6.03
CA PHE A 11 -2.65 -4.03 -5.19
C PHE A 11 -3.96 -4.80 -5.31
N ASP A 12 -4.36 -5.19 -6.53
CA ASP A 12 -5.54 -6.04 -6.77
C ASP A 12 -5.46 -7.34 -5.94
N PHE A 13 -4.32 -8.05 -6.00
CA PHE A 13 -4.14 -9.28 -5.23
C PHE A 13 -4.07 -9.06 -3.72
N LEU A 14 -3.48 -7.96 -3.24
CA LEU A 14 -3.48 -7.60 -1.82
C LEU A 14 -4.91 -7.41 -1.30
N VAL A 15 -5.74 -6.61 -1.98
CA VAL A 15 -7.10 -6.34 -1.50
C VAL A 15 -8.03 -7.55 -1.65
N GLU A 16 -7.73 -8.45 -2.58
CA GLU A 16 -8.39 -9.76 -2.72
C GLU A 16 -7.87 -10.81 -1.72
N LYS A 17 -6.84 -10.46 -0.92
CA LYS A 17 -6.16 -11.36 0.03
C LYS A 17 -5.54 -12.60 -0.65
N ASN A 18 -5.24 -12.50 -1.95
CA ASN A 18 -4.51 -13.51 -2.69
C ASN A 18 -2.99 -13.27 -2.52
N LEU A 19 -2.49 -13.54 -1.31
CA LEU A 19 -1.13 -13.17 -0.91
C LEU A 19 -0.05 -13.92 -1.69
N SER A 20 -0.33 -15.14 -2.16
CA SER A 20 0.61 -15.90 -2.99
C SER A 20 0.81 -15.26 -4.36
N GLU A 21 -0.26 -14.77 -5.00
CA GLU A 21 -0.11 -14.04 -6.26
C GLU A 21 0.49 -12.64 -6.03
N ALA A 22 0.16 -11.97 -4.92
CA ALA A 22 0.79 -10.71 -4.56
C ALA A 22 2.32 -10.85 -4.38
N GLU A 23 2.80 -11.91 -3.71
CA GLU A 23 4.22 -12.24 -3.60
C GLU A 23 4.89 -12.41 -4.96
N LYS A 24 4.29 -13.22 -5.86
CA LYS A 24 4.84 -13.46 -7.20
C LYS A 24 4.97 -12.17 -8.00
N ILE A 25 4.01 -11.25 -7.89
CA ILE A 25 4.08 -9.95 -8.56
C ILE A 25 5.14 -9.07 -7.91
N LEU A 26 5.28 -9.08 -6.57
CA LEU A 26 6.32 -8.33 -5.87
C LEU A 26 7.73 -8.76 -6.31
N GLU A 27 7.98 -10.06 -6.48
CA GLU A 27 9.26 -10.54 -7.01
C GLU A 27 9.55 -10.04 -8.44
N LYS A 28 8.52 -9.94 -9.29
CA LYS A 28 8.67 -9.33 -10.63
C LYS A 28 8.98 -7.83 -10.54
N ILE A 29 8.31 -7.11 -9.64
CA ILE A 29 8.55 -5.68 -9.38
C ILE A 29 10.00 -5.47 -8.93
N ARG A 30 10.54 -6.32 -8.05
CA ARG A 30 11.96 -6.28 -7.67
C ARG A 30 12.88 -6.48 -8.85
N GLY A 31 12.59 -7.47 -9.71
CA GLY A 31 13.39 -7.76 -10.89
C GLY A 31 13.40 -6.62 -11.93
N GLU A 32 12.35 -5.79 -11.98
CA GLU A 32 12.29 -4.58 -12.82
C GLU A 32 12.84 -3.32 -12.11
N GLY A 33 13.05 -3.38 -10.80
CA GLY A 33 13.60 -2.29 -10.01
C GLY A 33 15.09 -2.03 -10.33
N SER A 34 15.51 -0.79 -10.18
CA SER A 34 16.93 -0.44 -10.16
C SER A 34 17.51 -0.51 -8.74
N GLU A 35 18.83 -0.46 -8.62
CA GLU A 35 19.55 -0.34 -7.34
C GLU A 35 19.51 1.08 -6.74
N SER A 36 18.65 1.97 -7.27
CA SER A 36 18.49 3.32 -6.74
C SER A 36 17.84 3.32 -5.36
N GLU A 37 18.22 4.28 -4.52
CA GLU A 37 17.63 4.44 -3.19
C GLU A 37 16.11 4.63 -3.26
N TRP A 38 15.64 5.31 -4.30
CA TRP A 38 14.21 5.48 -4.56
C TRP A 38 13.50 4.15 -4.78
N ASP A 39 14.00 3.30 -5.70
CA ASP A 39 13.38 2.00 -5.98
C ASP A 39 13.45 1.08 -4.74
N LYS A 40 14.54 1.13 -3.95
CA LYS A 40 14.64 0.40 -2.67
C LYS A 40 13.58 0.81 -1.66
N GLY A 41 13.39 2.12 -1.48
CA GLY A 41 12.35 2.63 -0.58
C GLY A 41 10.95 2.23 -1.02
N TYR A 42 10.69 2.31 -2.32
CA TYR A 42 9.42 1.90 -2.91
C TYR A 42 9.12 0.41 -2.68
N ILE A 43 10.09 -0.45 -2.99
CA ILE A 43 9.98 -1.91 -2.81
C ILE A 43 9.75 -2.25 -1.32
N LEU A 44 10.50 -1.62 -0.41
CA LEU A 44 10.33 -1.85 1.03
C LEU A 44 8.92 -1.49 1.51
N ALA A 45 8.32 -0.42 0.98
CA ALA A 45 6.94 -0.08 1.31
C ALA A 45 5.93 -1.14 0.83
N LEU A 46 6.13 -1.71 -0.37
CA LEU A 46 5.30 -2.81 -0.87
C LEU A 46 5.45 -4.09 -0.04
N GLU A 47 6.67 -4.43 0.39
CA GLU A 47 6.90 -5.53 1.33
C GLU A 47 6.19 -5.30 2.67
N GLY A 48 6.25 -4.08 3.18
CA GLY A 48 5.55 -3.67 4.40
C GLY A 48 4.04 -3.84 4.27
N LEU A 49 3.46 -3.42 3.14
CA LEU A 49 2.05 -3.65 2.81
C LEU A 49 1.71 -5.16 2.82
N LEU A 50 2.47 -5.97 2.09
CA LEU A 50 2.26 -7.41 2.02
C LEU A 50 2.35 -8.07 3.40
N SER A 51 3.35 -7.69 4.19
CA SER A 51 3.57 -8.22 5.55
C SER A 51 2.42 -7.86 6.48
N ALA A 52 1.91 -6.63 6.40
CA ALA A 52 0.76 -6.20 7.16
C ALA A 52 -0.53 -6.96 6.79
N TYR A 53 -0.70 -7.37 5.52
CA TYR A 53 -1.83 -8.22 5.11
C TYR A 53 -1.66 -9.69 5.52
N LYS A 54 -0.43 -10.21 5.63
CA LYS A 54 -0.11 -11.56 6.12
C LYS A 54 -0.33 -11.69 7.63
N MET A 55 0.22 -10.74 8.38
CA MET A 55 0.23 -10.74 9.84
C MET A 55 -1.10 -10.21 10.37
N LYS A 56 -2.21 -10.88 10.08
CA LYS A 56 -3.56 -10.52 10.57
C LYS A 56 -3.73 -10.66 12.10
N ASP A 57 -2.63 -10.53 12.84
CA ASP A 57 -2.51 -10.42 14.28
C ASP A 57 -2.20 -8.96 14.64
N ASP A 58 -2.72 -8.49 15.76
CA ASP A 58 -3.01 -7.09 16.12
C ASP A 58 -1.84 -6.06 16.07
N ASN A 59 -0.64 -6.46 15.65
CA ASN A 59 0.58 -5.66 15.73
C ASN A 59 0.83 -4.74 14.52
N TYR A 60 0.25 -4.99 13.33
CA TYR A 60 0.29 -4.03 12.21
C TYR A 60 -0.97 -3.16 12.17
N VAL A 61 -1.00 -2.30 13.20
CA VAL A 61 -2.08 -1.42 13.61
C VAL A 61 -2.55 -0.43 12.53
N PHE A 62 -1.75 -0.12 11.50
CA PHE A 62 -2.09 0.93 10.53
C PHE A 62 -3.18 0.52 9.54
N ILE A 63 -3.08 -0.64 8.89
CA ILE A 63 -4.06 -1.06 7.88
C ILE A 63 -5.42 -1.32 8.53
N ASN A 64 -5.43 -1.89 9.74
CA ASN A 64 -6.66 -2.08 10.54
C ASN A 64 -7.26 -0.75 11.04
N LYS A 65 -6.48 0.34 11.05
CA LYS A 65 -6.96 1.70 11.36
C LYS A 65 -7.42 2.47 10.13
N ILE A 66 -7.20 1.96 8.91
CA ILE A 66 -7.70 2.63 7.70
C ILE A 66 -9.21 2.54 7.73
N LYS A 67 -9.85 3.70 7.87
CA LYS A 67 -11.30 3.78 7.78
C LYS A 67 -11.69 3.65 6.32
N PRO A 68 -12.72 2.87 5.98
CA PRO A 68 -13.32 2.85 4.65
C PRO A 68 -14.11 4.14 4.45
N ASP A 69 -13.46 5.30 4.53
CA ASP A 69 -14.06 6.61 4.36
C ASP A 69 -13.25 7.40 3.35
N LYS A 70 -13.92 7.90 2.31
CA LYS A 70 -13.23 8.59 1.21
C LYS A 70 -12.55 9.88 1.67
N SER A 71 -13.10 10.57 2.66
CA SER A 71 -12.49 11.80 3.20
C SER A 71 -11.22 11.49 3.99
N TYR A 72 -11.24 10.41 4.78
CA TYR A 72 -10.07 9.89 5.48
C TYR A 72 -8.96 9.48 4.50
N LEU A 73 -9.30 8.71 3.46
CA LEU A 73 -8.34 8.30 2.43
C LEU A 73 -7.74 9.51 1.72
N LYS A 74 -8.56 10.52 1.39
CA LYS A 74 -8.10 11.77 0.78
C LYS A 74 -7.12 12.53 1.67
N ASN A 75 -7.39 12.64 2.98
CA ASN A 75 -6.49 13.31 3.90
C ASN A 75 -5.16 12.54 4.04
N LEU A 76 -5.23 11.22 4.14
CA LEU A 76 -4.05 10.37 4.18
C LEU A 76 -3.21 10.50 2.91
N ARG A 77 -3.85 10.57 1.74
CA ARG A 77 -3.21 10.83 0.45
C ARG A 77 -2.46 12.16 0.44
N LEU A 78 -3.09 13.22 0.94
CA LEU A 78 -2.48 14.56 1.04
C LEU A 78 -1.27 14.58 1.97
N ASP A 79 -1.33 13.86 3.09
CA ASP A 79 -0.20 13.75 4.02
C ASP A 79 0.99 13.03 3.39
N PHE A 80 0.75 11.93 2.67
CA PHE A 80 1.82 11.24 1.93
C PHE A 80 2.38 12.10 0.80
N GLU A 81 1.51 12.81 0.07
CA GLU A 81 1.93 13.74 -0.97
C GLU A 81 2.81 14.89 -0.43
N LYS A 82 2.53 15.36 0.79
CA LYS A 82 3.40 16.35 1.46
C LYS A 82 4.77 15.75 1.82
N ARG A 83 4.81 14.48 2.24
CA ARG A 83 6.05 13.80 2.61
C ARG A 83 6.93 13.49 1.40
N THR A 84 6.35 13.08 0.27
CA THR A 84 7.11 12.85 -0.97
C THR A 84 7.68 14.13 -1.57
N LYS A 85 6.99 15.27 -1.41
CA LYS A 85 7.42 16.57 -1.93
C LYS A 85 8.37 17.32 -1.00
N ASN A 86 8.65 16.81 0.21
CA ASN A 86 9.51 17.50 1.15
C ASN A 86 10.98 17.44 0.68
N ILE A 87 11.60 18.60 0.46
CA ILE A 87 12.98 18.69 -0.02
C ILE A 87 13.98 18.05 0.95
N ALA A 88 13.66 17.99 2.25
CA ALA A 88 14.51 17.38 3.28
C ALA A 88 14.42 15.84 3.34
N SER A 89 13.47 15.21 2.63
CA SER A 89 13.36 13.75 2.61
C SER A 89 14.40 13.12 1.69
N SER A 90 14.99 12.00 2.10
CA SER A 90 15.93 11.24 1.27
C SER A 90 15.25 10.68 0.01
N GLU A 91 16.02 10.32 -1.03
CA GLU A 91 15.46 9.63 -2.22
C GLU A 91 14.75 8.33 -1.84
N PHE A 92 15.27 7.63 -0.83
CA PHE A 92 14.64 6.46 -0.23
C PHE A 92 13.25 6.78 0.33
N ASP A 93 13.14 7.82 1.17
CA ASP A 93 11.85 8.24 1.75
C ASP A 93 10.85 8.63 0.66
N LYS A 94 11.32 9.31 -0.40
CA LYS A 94 10.47 9.66 -1.55
C LYS A 94 9.90 8.42 -2.22
N GLY A 95 10.72 7.40 -2.45
CA GLY A 95 10.26 6.11 -2.98
C GLY A 95 9.25 5.44 -2.05
N TYR A 96 9.59 5.34 -0.77
CA TYR A 96 8.75 4.72 0.26
C TYR A 96 7.35 5.36 0.33
N PHE A 97 7.28 6.70 0.44
CA PHE A 97 5.99 7.40 0.50
C PHE A 97 5.27 7.42 -0.85
N SER A 98 5.96 7.26 -1.98
CA SER A 98 5.33 7.15 -3.29
C SER A 98 4.51 5.87 -3.42
N ALA A 99 5.01 4.73 -2.92
CA ALA A 99 4.25 3.49 -2.90
C ALA A 99 2.95 3.61 -2.08
N TRP A 100 3.01 4.24 -0.90
CA TRP A 100 1.83 4.53 -0.08
C TRP A 100 0.85 5.49 -0.75
N LEU A 101 1.37 6.51 -1.45
CA LEU A 101 0.56 7.44 -2.22
C LEU A 101 -0.19 6.75 -3.36
N GLU A 102 0.48 5.84 -4.08
CA GLU A 102 -0.15 5.06 -5.15
C GLU A 102 -1.18 4.07 -4.61
N PHE A 103 -0.87 3.39 -3.50
CA PHE A 103 -1.82 2.48 -2.86
C PHE A 103 -3.07 3.21 -2.37
N THR A 104 -2.93 4.38 -1.74
CA THR A 104 -4.08 5.18 -1.30
C THR A 104 -4.91 5.68 -2.47
N ARG A 105 -4.28 6.15 -3.56
CA ARG A 105 -5.00 6.48 -4.82
C ARG A 105 -5.75 5.29 -5.37
N TYR A 106 -5.13 4.10 -5.37
CA TYR A 106 -5.80 2.87 -5.79
C TYR A 106 -7.05 2.59 -4.94
N LEU A 107 -6.95 2.68 -3.61
CA LEU A 107 -8.08 2.50 -2.71
C LEU A 107 -9.21 3.52 -2.98
N GLU A 108 -8.89 4.78 -3.27
CA GLU A 108 -9.88 5.80 -3.64
C GLU A 108 -10.70 5.44 -4.89
N THR A 109 -10.15 4.62 -5.80
CA THR A 109 -10.86 4.14 -6.99
C THR A 109 -11.87 3.03 -6.70
N LEU A 110 -11.79 2.38 -5.53
CA LEU A 110 -12.67 1.28 -5.17
C LEU A 110 -14.05 1.78 -4.74
N SER A 111 -15.06 0.90 -4.90
CA SER A 111 -16.40 1.18 -4.38
C SER A 111 -16.41 1.18 -2.86
N GLN A 112 -17.37 1.92 -2.28
CA GLN A 112 -17.55 1.97 -0.82
C GLN A 112 -17.77 0.58 -0.21
N ALA A 113 -18.55 -0.26 -0.90
CA ALA A 113 -18.79 -1.65 -0.49
C ALA A 113 -17.50 -2.50 -0.50
N LYS A 114 -16.66 -2.32 -1.52
CA LYS A 114 -15.37 -3.03 -1.60
C LYS A 114 -14.43 -2.57 -0.49
N LEU A 115 -14.32 -1.26 -0.22
CA LEU A 115 -13.54 -0.72 0.88
C LEU A 115 -14.00 -1.26 2.23
N ALA A 116 -15.31 -1.29 2.48
CA ALA A 116 -15.88 -1.88 3.69
C ALA A 116 -15.46 -3.35 3.83
N SER A 117 -15.60 -4.18 2.78
CA SER A 117 -15.21 -5.61 2.84
C SER A 117 -13.70 -5.85 3.10
N ILE A 118 -12.85 -4.88 2.76
CA ILE A 118 -11.41 -4.95 3.00
C ILE A 118 -11.11 -4.61 4.46
N PHE A 119 -11.71 -3.54 4.97
CA PHE A 119 -11.42 -2.93 6.28
C PHE A 119 -12.43 -3.27 7.39
N GLU A 120 -13.40 -4.15 7.13
CA GLU A 120 -14.36 -4.60 8.12
C GLU A 120 -13.64 -5.20 9.34
N VAL A 121 -13.68 -4.46 10.44
CA VAL A 121 -13.42 -4.96 11.78
C VAL A 121 -14.54 -5.95 12.06
N LYS A 122 -14.19 -7.25 12.19
CA LYS A 122 -15.11 -8.19 12.81
C LYS A 122 -15.33 -7.69 14.23
N GLU A 123 -16.44 -6.99 14.49
CA GLU A 123 -16.96 -6.95 15.85
C GLU A 123 -17.15 -8.40 16.26
N LYS A 124 -16.31 -8.89 17.18
CA LYS A 124 -16.57 -10.13 17.89
C LYS A 124 -17.91 -9.92 18.57
N LYS A 125 -18.99 -10.49 18.00
CA LYS A 125 -20.21 -10.70 18.76
C LYS A 125 -19.81 -11.49 20.00
N SER A 126 -20.08 -10.87 21.13
CA SER A 126 -19.84 -11.36 22.49
C SER A 126 -20.44 -12.74 22.73
#